data_AF-Q23EV5-F1
#
_entry.id   AF-Q23EV5-F1
#
_cell.length_a   1.000
_cell.length_b   1.000
_cell.length_c   1.000
_cell.angle_alpha   90.00
_cell.angle_beta   90.00
_cell.angle_gamma   90.00
#
_symmetry.space_group_name_H-M   'P 1'
#
loop_
_entity.id
_entity.type
_entity.pdbx_description
1 polymer ?
#
loop_
_entity_poly.entity_id
_entity_poly.type
_entity_poly.pdbx_seq_one_letter_code
_entity_poly.pdbx_strand_id
1 'polypeptide(L)'
;MNKKLFILLISALLLATTFAQQEEKSDKAFKNLESAQKTINDLKLAATNAKNLQQANEVAKKTSDAKFQALEFVAAVKKADEDYKKFFQTQKNGLIYYQQQISEFQVALTMPDNKDDRQTLMDKIENAQKALDSLNLTIPTYYEISQKLTNASLKAQSISEDIVKASDEIQMIAQSKIAQYTAEEEAKKAQEEANKAQEEEAKKTQEEEAKKAQEEAKKAQEEAKKAQEEEAKKTQEEEAKKAQEEAKKTQEEEAKKAQEDKKAEEAKKAQEEAKKAQEDKKAEEAKKAQEETNKAQEEAKKAEEAKKTENKVTESKVNTNPSSGKVIQFVLAFTAILLGF
;
A
#
# COMPACT_ATOMS: atom_id res chain seq x y z
N MET A 1 80.90 -28.82 -32.11
CA MET A 1 80.44 -27.73 -31.21
C MET A 1 80.60 -28.21 -29.77
N ASN A 2 81.15 -27.41 -28.85
CA ASN A 2 81.35 -27.84 -27.46
C ASN A 2 80.00 -27.87 -26.71
N LYS A 3 79.66 -29.00 -26.07
CA LYS A 3 78.35 -29.19 -25.40
C LYS A 3 78.09 -28.13 -24.32
N LYS A 4 79.11 -27.70 -23.57
CA LYS A 4 78.97 -26.63 -22.57
C LYS A 4 78.60 -25.28 -23.21
N LEU A 5 79.20 -24.97 -24.36
CA LEU A 5 78.98 -23.72 -25.08
C LEU A 5 77.60 -23.70 -25.78
N PHE A 6 77.13 -24.86 -26.26
CA PHE A 6 75.78 -25.04 -26.77
C PHE A 6 74.70 -24.89 -25.67
N ILE A 7 74.96 -25.43 -24.47
CA ILE A 7 74.09 -25.22 -23.29
C ILE A 7 74.06 -23.74 -22.92
N LEU A 8 75.22 -23.06 -22.85
CA LEU A 8 75.30 -21.62 -22.56
C LEU A 8 74.48 -20.77 -23.55
N LEU A 9 74.56 -21.09 -24.84
CA LEU A 9 73.83 -20.41 -25.91
C LEU A 9 72.32 -20.68 -25.82
N ILE A 10 71.90 -21.91 -25.51
CA ILE A 10 70.49 -22.24 -25.22
C ILE A 10 69.98 -21.53 -23.97
N SER A 11 70.78 -21.47 -22.89
CA SER A 11 70.42 -20.72 -21.67
C SER A 11 70.26 -19.23 -21.96
N ALA A 12 71.15 -18.62 -22.75
CA ALA A 12 71.02 -17.23 -23.17
C ALA A 12 69.78 -16.99 -24.05
N LEU A 13 69.45 -17.91 -24.95
CA LEU A 13 68.26 -17.83 -25.81
C LEU A 13 66.97 -17.95 -24.98
N LEU A 14 66.92 -18.90 -24.05
CA LEU A 14 65.81 -19.06 -23.10
C LEU A 14 65.65 -17.82 -22.22
N LEU A 15 66.76 -17.29 -21.67
CA LEU A 15 66.76 -16.06 -20.89
C LEU A 15 66.21 -14.86 -21.69
N ALA A 16 66.63 -14.68 -22.94
CA ALA A 16 66.09 -13.65 -23.82
C ALA A 16 64.57 -13.82 -24.04
N THR A 17 64.08 -15.05 -24.25
CA THR A 17 62.63 -15.29 -24.39
C THR A 17 61.86 -15.04 -23.08
N THR A 18 62.42 -15.40 -21.92
CA THR A 18 61.81 -15.00 -20.63
C THR A 18 61.84 -13.49 -20.44
N PHE A 19 62.84 -12.78 -20.99
CA PHE A 19 62.95 -11.34 -20.84
C PHE A 19 61.94 -10.56 -21.68
N ALA A 20 61.76 -10.93 -22.95
CA ALA A 20 60.70 -10.37 -23.78
C ALA A 20 59.32 -10.55 -23.11
N GLN A 21 59.06 -11.73 -22.53
CA GLN A 21 57.84 -11.98 -21.76
C GLN A 21 57.76 -11.16 -20.45
N GLN A 22 58.88 -10.78 -19.84
CA GLN A 22 58.91 -10.05 -18.55
C GLN A 22 58.77 -8.54 -18.78
N GLU A 23 59.32 -8.01 -19.87
CA GLU A 23 59.09 -6.65 -20.37
C GLU A 23 57.63 -6.50 -20.84
N GLU A 24 57.09 -7.43 -21.64
CA GLU A 24 55.67 -7.45 -22.03
C GLU A 24 54.72 -7.50 -20.83
N LYS A 25 55.02 -8.34 -19.81
CA LYS A 25 54.24 -8.39 -18.56
C LYS A 25 54.31 -7.07 -17.78
N SER A 26 55.46 -6.40 -17.76
CA SER A 26 55.61 -5.08 -17.10
C SER A 26 54.79 -4.00 -17.82
N ASP A 27 54.88 -3.93 -19.15
CA ASP A 27 54.08 -3.01 -19.98
C ASP A 27 52.57 -3.25 -19.84
N LYS A 28 52.16 -4.52 -19.76
CA LYS A 28 50.77 -4.90 -19.53
C LYS A 28 50.30 -4.53 -18.12
N ALA A 29 51.13 -4.76 -17.10
CA ALA A 29 50.85 -4.33 -15.73
C ALA A 29 50.69 -2.80 -15.66
N PHE A 30 51.53 -2.03 -16.35
CA PHE A 30 51.38 -0.58 -16.45
C PHE A 30 50.06 -0.15 -17.09
N LYS A 31 49.71 -0.70 -18.26
CA LYS A 31 48.46 -0.37 -18.95
C LYS A 31 47.23 -0.70 -18.09
N ASN A 32 47.27 -1.81 -17.36
CA ASN A 32 46.23 -2.16 -16.39
C ASN A 32 46.17 -1.17 -15.21
N LEU A 33 47.31 -0.73 -14.70
CA LEU A 33 47.40 0.17 -13.54
C LEU A 33 46.99 1.60 -13.91
N GLU A 34 47.36 2.09 -15.10
CA GLU A 34 46.86 3.36 -15.66
C GLU A 34 45.33 3.29 -15.93
N SER A 35 44.80 2.13 -16.34
CA SER A 35 43.35 1.88 -16.45
C SER A 35 42.65 1.88 -15.07
N ALA A 36 43.29 1.31 -14.04
CA ALA A 36 42.79 1.36 -12.66
C ALA A 36 42.80 2.80 -12.11
N GLN A 37 43.84 3.59 -12.39
CA GLN A 37 43.91 5.01 -12.03
C GLN A 37 42.77 5.81 -12.67
N LYS A 38 42.50 5.59 -13.97
CA LYS A 38 41.34 6.19 -14.64
C LYS A 38 40.03 5.78 -13.97
N THR A 39 39.85 4.49 -13.70
CA THR A 39 38.65 3.94 -13.05
C THR A 39 38.40 4.59 -11.69
N ILE A 40 39.45 4.83 -10.89
CA ILE A 40 39.37 5.53 -9.61
C ILE A 40 38.97 7.01 -9.78
N ASN A 41 39.51 7.70 -10.78
CA ASN A 41 39.10 9.08 -11.08
C ASN A 41 37.61 9.17 -11.47
N ASP A 42 37.13 8.25 -12.32
CA ASP A 42 35.72 8.16 -12.71
C ASP A 42 34.82 7.84 -11.48
N LEU A 43 35.27 6.93 -10.60
CA LEU A 43 34.58 6.57 -9.35
C LEU A 43 34.52 7.73 -8.33
N LYS A 44 35.50 8.65 -8.32
CA LYS A 44 35.49 9.82 -7.42
C LYS A 44 34.33 10.77 -7.69
N LEU A 45 33.98 10.96 -8.97
CA LEU A 45 32.78 11.70 -9.35
C LEU A 45 31.51 10.89 -9.05
N ALA A 46 31.52 9.58 -9.27
CA ALA A 46 30.39 8.70 -8.97
C ALA A 46 30.03 8.67 -7.48
N ALA A 47 31.02 8.65 -6.56
CA ALA A 47 30.79 8.71 -5.12
C ALA A 47 30.06 9.99 -4.71
N THR A 48 30.59 11.13 -5.15
CA THR A 48 30.01 12.46 -4.91
C THR A 48 28.60 12.59 -5.49
N ASN A 49 28.30 11.91 -6.59
CA ASN A 49 27.00 11.98 -7.28
C ASN A 49 26.01 10.84 -6.99
N ALA A 50 26.38 9.78 -6.26
CA ALA A 50 25.48 8.68 -5.89
C ALA A 50 24.24 9.20 -5.16
N LYS A 51 23.04 8.77 -5.59
CA LYS A 51 21.74 9.32 -5.17
C LYS A 51 20.92 8.39 -4.27
N ASN A 52 21.39 7.17 -4.03
CA ASN A 52 20.72 6.17 -3.20
C ASN A 52 21.73 5.13 -2.67
N LEU A 53 21.25 4.29 -1.75
CA LEU A 53 22.00 3.23 -1.09
C LEU A 53 22.65 2.23 -2.09
N GLN A 54 21.95 1.86 -3.16
CA GLN A 54 22.47 0.94 -4.18
C GLN A 54 23.69 1.52 -4.90
N GLN A 55 23.61 2.76 -5.37
CA GLN A 55 24.71 3.44 -6.08
C GLN A 55 25.92 3.67 -5.16
N ALA A 56 25.69 4.02 -3.89
CA ALA A 56 26.79 4.19 -2.94
C ALA A 56 27.52 2.86 -2.65
N ASN A 57 26.79 1.75 -2.48
CA ASN A 57 27.37 0.41 -2.35
C ASN A 57 28.10 -0.06 -3.61
N GLU A 58 27.56 0.22 -4.80
CA GLU A 58 28.20 -0.14 -6.07
C GLU A 58 29.56 0.57 -6.24
N VAL A 59 29.61 1.87 -5.91
CA VAL A 59 30.85 2.65 -5.93
C VAL A 59 31.85 2.14 -4.87
N ALA A 60 31.41 1.88 -3.64
CA ALA A 60 32.26 1.31 -2.60
C ALA A 60 32.90 -0.02 -3.04
N LYS A 61 32.10 -0.92 -3.63
CA LYS A 61 32.60 -2.19 -4.15
C LYS A 61 33.62 -1.99 -5.28
N LYS A 62 33.25 -1.24 -6.33
CA LYS A 62 34.14 -1.01 -7.49
C LYS A 62 35.46 -0.34 -7.10
N THR A 63 35.45 0.50 -6.07
CA THR A 63 36.64 1.13 -5.51
C THR A 63 37.55 0.12 -4.82
N SER A 64 36.98 -0.78 -4.02
CA SER A 64 37.73 -1.89 -3.39
C SER A 64 38.32 -2.84 -4.44
N ASP A 65 37.54 -3.22 -5.45
CA ASP A 65 37.98 -4.07 -6.56
C ASP A 65 39.16 -3.43 -7.33
N ALA A 66 39.09 -2.14 -7.65
CA ALA A 66 40.15 -1.40 -8.34
C ALA A 66 41.41 -1.21 -7.46
N LYS A 67 41.24 -0.92 -6.16
CA LYS A 67 42.34 -0.82 -5.18
C LYS A 67 43.09 -2.15 -5.07
N PHE A 68 42.39 -3.27 -5.01
CA PHE A 68 42.99 -4.61 -4.95
C PHE A 68 43.80 -4.92 -6.22
N GLN A 69 43.23 -4.69 -7.40
CA GLN A 69 43.92 -4.93 -8.68
C GLN A 69 45.20 -4.11 -8.82
N ALA A 70 45.18 -2.83 -8.42
CA ALA A 70 46.37 -1.97 -8.47
C ALA A 70 47.50 -2.48 -7.54
N LEU A 71 47.16 -2.99 -6.35
CA LEU A 71 48.12 -3.61 -5.44
C LEU A 71 48.70 -4.92 -6.00
N GLU A 72 47.88 -5.74 -6.66
CA GLU A 72 48.33 -6.97 -7.34
C GLU A 72 49.32 -6.66 -8.47
N PHE A 73 49.03 -5.65 -9.31
CA PHE A 73 49.94 -5.25 -10.39
C PHE A 73 51.28 -4.72 -9.87
N VAL A 74 51.31 -3.95 -8.78
CA VAL A 74 52.58 -3.52 -8.16
C VAL A 74 53.34 -4.66 -7.52
N ALA A 75 52.67 -5.60 -6.86
CA ALA A 75 53.31 -6.81 -6.35
C ALA A 75 53.98 -7.61 -7.48
N ALA A 76 53.33 -7.72 -8.65
CA ALA A 76 53.88 -8.38 -9.83
C ALA A 76 55.11 -7.65 -10.40
N VAL A 77 55.07 -6.32 -10.55
CA VAL A 77 56.22 -5.54 -11.08
C VAL A 77 57.39 -5.54 -10.08
N LYS A 78 57.14 -5.37 -8.78
CA LYS A 78 58.17 -5.46 -7.74
C LYS A 78 58.87 -6.82 -7.72
N LYS A 79 58.10 -7.90 -7.82
CA LYS A 79 58.66 -9.26 -7.90
C LYS A 79 59.52 -9.43 -9.16
N ALA A 80 59.09 -8.91 -10.31
CA ALA A 80 59.88 -8.99 -11.54
C ALA A 80 61.23 -8.26 -11.42
N ASP A 81 61.26 -7.09 -10.78
CA ASP A 81 62.47 -6.32 -10.48
C ASP A 81 63.41 -7.05 -9.50
N GLU A 82 62.88 -7.60 -8.40
CA GLU A 82 63.66 -8.41 -7.46
C GLU A 82 64.24 -9.68 -8.07
N ASP A 83 63.42 -10.46 -8.80
CA ASP A 83 63.86 -11.71 -9.41
C ASP A 83 64.89 -11.45 -10.51
N TYR A 84 64.82 -10.30 -11.20
CA TYR A 84 65.88 -9.89 -12.11
C TYR A 84 67.15 -9.43 -11.42
N LYS A 85 67.07 -8.69 -10.30
CA LYS A 85 68.24 -8.32 -9.49
C LYS A 85 69.00 -9.54 -8.99
N LYS A 86 68.29 -10.60 -8.58
CA LYS A 86 68.86 -11.92 -8.22
C LYS A 86 69.58 -12.57 -9.42
N PHE A 87 68.97 -12.56 -10.61
CA PHE A 87 69.60 -13.05 -11.84
C PHE A 87 70.88 -12.25 -12.21
N PHE A 88 70.80 -10.92 -12.24
CA PHE A 88 71.93 -10.06 -12.62
C PHE A 88 73.11 -10.22 -11.65
N GLN A 89 72.86 -10.34 -10.35
CA GLN A 89 73.91 -10.61 -9.38
C GLN A 89 74.52 -12.02 -9.57
N THR A 90 73.74 -13.02 -10.00
CA THR A 90 74.28 -14.33 -10.40
C THR A 90 75.24 -14.21 -11.59
N GLN A 91 74.92 -13.39 -12.60
CA GLN A 91 75.82 -13.15 -13.75
C GLN A 91 77.12 -12.46 -13.31
N LYS A 92 77.04 -11.46 -12.43
CA LYS A 92 78.23 -10.80 -11.84
C LYS A 92 79.09 -11.75 -11.01
N ASN A 93 78.47 -12.64 -10.22
CA ASN A 93 79.20 -13.67 -9.47
C ASN A 93 79.90 -14.66 -10.42
N GLY A 94 79.27 -15.01 -11.55
CA GLY A 94 79.89 -15.79 -12.62
C GLY A 94 81.13 -15.12 -13.23
N LEU A 95 81.07 -13.80 -13.46
CA LEU A 95 82.21 -13.02 -13.96
C LEU A 95 83.42 -13.13 -13.01
N ILE A 96 83.20 -12.90 -11.72
CA ILE A 96 84.22 -12.99 -10.66
C ILE A 96 84.80 -14.41 -10.59
N TYR A 97 83.95 -15.43 -10.67
CA TYR A 97 84.38 -16.83 -10.66
C TYR A 97 85.30 -17.17 -11.84
N TYR A 98 84.98 -16.73 -13.06
CA TYR A 98 85.87 -16.98 -14.21
C TYR A 98 87.17 -16.18 -14.14
N GLN A 99 87.15 -14.93 -13.64
CA GLN A 99 88.37 -14.16 -13.36
C GLN A 99 89.30 -14.91 -12.38
N GLN A 100 88.74 -15.42 -11.28
CA GLN A 100 89.48 -16.19 -10.29
C GLN A 100 90.06 -17.49 -10.90
N GLN A 101 89.25 -18.28 -11.62
CA GLN A 101 89.69 -19.53 -12.25
C GLN A 101 90.82 -19.29 -13.27
N ILE A 102 90.75 -18.21 -14.06
CA ILE A 102 91.84 -17.84 -14.98
C ILE A 102 93.13 -17.54 -14.21
N SER A 103 93.06 -16.77 -13.12
CA SER A 103 94.21 -16.49 -12.26
C SER A 103 94.78 -17.76 -11.61
N GLU A 104 93.93 -18.66 -11.12
CA GLU A 104 94.33 -19.94 -10.51
C GLU A 104 95.07 -20.84 -11.52
N PHE A 105 94.55 -20.97 -12.75
CA PHE A 105 95.21 -21.75 -13.80
C PHE A 105 96.50 -21.09 -14.32
N GLN A 106 96.56 -19.75 -14.37
CA GLN A 106 97.78 -19.01 -14.72
C GLN A 106 98.90 -19.23 -13.68
N VAL A 107 98.56 -19.22 -12.39
CA VAL A 107 99.51 -19.56 -11.32
C VAL A 107 99.90 -21.05 -11.37
N ALA A 108 98.97 -21.95 -11.68
CA ALA A 108 99.29 -23.37 -11.85
C ALA A 108 100.26 -23.63 -13.01
N LEU A 109 100.21 -22.85 -14.10
CA LEU A 109 101.12 -22.97 -15.25
C LEU A 109 102.59 -22.62 -14.95
N THR A 110 102.87 -21.91 -13.85
CA THR A 110 104.24 -21.53 -13.44
C THR A 110 104.86 -22.47 -12.41
N MET A 111 104.11 -23.44 -11.88
CA MET A 111 104.62 -24.44 -10.94
C MET A 111 105.43 -25.53 -11.66
N PRO A 112 106.66 -25.86 -11.23
CA PRO A 112 107.50 -26.86 -11.91
C PRO A 112 106.98 -28.29 -11.77
N ASP A 113 106.43 -28.65 -10.59
CA ASP A 113 105.98 -30.01 -10.26
C ASP A 113 104.47 -30.23 -10.51
N ASN A 114 103.87 -29.53 -11.48
CA ASN A 114 102.44 -29.64 -11.75
C ASN A 114 102.10 -31.02 -12.39
N LYS A 115 100.99 -31.61 -11.94
CA LYS A 115 100.50 -32.92 -12.40
C LYS A 115 99.53 -32.82 -13.58
N ASP A 116 98.94 -31.66 -13.81
CA ASP A 116 98.16 -31.38 -15.01
C ASP A 116 99.11 -31.06 -16.18
N ASP A 117 98.81 -31.61 -17.36
CA ASP A 117 99.49 -31.20 -18.60
C ASP A 117 99.28 -29.69 -18.85
N ARG A 118 100.38 -29.00 -19.20
CA ARG A 118 100.38 -27.59 -19.64
C ARG A 118 99.33 -27.34 -20.73
N GLN A 119 99.11 -28.26 -21.67
CA GLN A 119 98.06 -28.09 -22.68
C GLN A 119 96.65 -28.13 -22.05
N THR A 120 96.40 -29.03 -21.10
CA THR A 120 95.13 -29.10 -20.36
C THR A 120 94.85 -27.82 -19.56
N LEU A 121 95.88 -27.18 -19.01
CA LEU A 121 95.74 -25.89 -18.31
C LEU A 121 95.48 -24.72 -19.29
N MET A 122 96.14 -24.71 -20.45
CA MET A 122 95.86 -23.73 -21.51
C MET A 122 94.41 -23.87 -22.02
N ASP A 123 93.94 -25.09 -22.27
CA ASP A 123 92.56 -25.36 -22.68
C ASP A 123 91.55 -24.90 -21.61
N LYS A 124 91.86 -25.11 -20.32
CA LYS A 124 91.03 -24.61 -19.21
C LYS A 124 90.94 -23.08 -19.20
N ILE A 125 92.07 -22.39 -19.36
CA ILE A 125 92.13 -20.91 -19.45
C ILE A 125 91.35 -20.41 -20.66
N GLU A 126 91.55 -21.00 -21.84
CA GLU A 126 90.89 -20.56 -23.07
C GLU A 126 89.36 -20.72 -23.01
N ASN A 127 88.87 -21.81 -22.40
CA ASN A 127 87.43 -22.00 -22.16
C ASN A 127 86.88 -21.04 -21.10
N ALA A 128 87.65 -20.72 -20.05
CA ALA A 128 87.25 -19.74 -19.03
C ALA A 128 87.24 -18.30 -19.59
N GLN A 129 88.22 -17.93 -20.41
CA GLN A 129 88.29 -16.63 -21.08
C GLN A 129 87.09 -16.44 -22.02
N LYS A 130 86.74 -17.44 -22.83
CA LYS A 130 85.54 -17.40 -23.69
C LYS A 130 84.24 -17.19 -22.90
N ALA A 131 84.14 -17.73 -21.69
CA ALA A 131 83.00 -17.48 -20.80
C ALA A 131 83.05 -16.05 -20.20
N LEU A 132 84.25 -15.59 -19.81
CA LEU A 132 84.48 -14.24 -19.29
C LEU A 132 84.13 -13.16 -20.33
N ASP A 133 84.56 -13.32 -21.57
CA ASP A 133 84.29 -12.38 -22.67
C ASP A 133 82.79 -12.30 -22.98
N SER A 134 82.10 -13.45 -22.99
CA SER A 134 80.64 -13.52 -23.16
C SER A 134 79.86 -12.82 -22.04
N LEU A 135 80.36 -12.89 -20.80
CA LEU A 135 79.77 -12.17 -19.67
C LEU A 135 80.09 -10.67 -19.70
N ASN A 136 81.32 -10.28 -20.04
CA ASN A 136 81.70 -8.87 -20.24
C ASN A 136 80.84 -8.19 -21.32
N LEU A 137 80.50 -8.91 -22.40
CA LEU A 137 79.63 -8.41 -23.47
C LEU A 137 78.17 -8.24 -23.04
N THR A 138 77.66 -9.07 -22.12
CA THR A 138 76.23 -9.13 -21.76
C THR A 138 75.87 -8.39 -20.46
N ILE A 139 76.81 -8.26 -19.52
CA ILE A 139 76.60 -7.55 -18.25
C ILE A 139 76.18 -6.07 -18.41
N PRO A 140 76.70 -5.28 -19.38
CA PRO A 140 76.22 -3.92 -19.61
C PRO A 140 74.73 -3.88 -19.99
N THR A 141 74.31 -4.75 -20.93
CA THR A 141 72.89 -4.88 -21.31
C THR A 141 72.03 -5.32 -20.13
N TYR A 142 72.50 -6.26 -19.30
CA TYR A 142 71.77 -6.65 -18.10
C TYR A 142 71.66 -5.52 -17.07
N TYR A 143 72.67 -4.66 -16.96
CA TYR A 143 72.61 -3.48 -16.09
C TYR A 143 71.57 -2.47 -16.57
N GLU A 144 71.54 -2.14 -17.87
CA GLU A 144 70.53 -1.24 -18.46
C GLU A 144 69.11 -1.74 -18.22
N ILE A 145 68.86 -3.03 -18.45
CA ILE A 145 67.57 -3.69 -18.19
C ILE A 145 67.20 -3.60 -16.70
N SER A 146 68.17 -3.75 -15.80
CA SER A 146 67.95 -3.66 -14.35
C SER A 146 67.54 -2.25 -13.92
N GLN A 147 68.15 -1.22 -14.51
CA GLN A 147 67.74 0.17 -14.29
C GLN A 147 66.34 0.45 -14.84
N LYS A 148 66.01 -0.01 -16.06
CA LYS A 148 64.65 0.09 -16.63
C LYS A 148 63.61 -0.53 -15.71
N LEU A 149 63.86 -1.76 -15.22
CA LEU A 149 62.91 -2.51 -14.40
C LEU A 149 62.79 -1.97 -12.96
N THR A 150 63.86 -1.39 -12.42
CA THR A 150 63.81 -0.62 -11.16
C THR A 150 62.97 0.66 -11.32
N ASN A 151 63.18 1.42 -12.41
CA ASN A 151 62.40 2.62 -12.69
C ASN A 151 60.92 2.29 -12.94
N ALA A 152 60.63 1.14 -13.57
CA ALA A 152 59.29 0.60 -13.69
C ALA A 152 58.66 0.29 -12.31
N SER A 153 59.37 -0.44 -11.45
CA SER A 153 58.97 -0.76 -10.08
C SER A 153 58.61 0.48 -9.27
N LEU A 154 59.43 1.55 -9.37
CA LEU A 154 59.20 2.83 -8.70
C LEU A 154 58.01 3.62 -9.27
N LYS A 155 57.87 3.74 -10.61
CA LYS A 155 56.70 4.40 -11.23
C LYS A 155 55.41 3.67 -10.87
N ALA A 156 55.41 2.34 -10.93
CA ALA A 156 54.25 1.52 -10.59
C ALA A 156 53.84 1.69 -9.12
N GLN A 157 54.81 1.68 -8.19
CA GLN A 157 54.56 1.98 -6.78
C GLN A 157 53.91 3.37 -6.60
N SER A 158 54.50 4.43 -7.17
CA SER A 158 53.98 5.80 -7.01
C SER A 158 52.50 5.92 -7.42
N ILE A 159 52.14 5.38 -8.59
CA ILE A 159 50.75 5.43 -9.07
C ILE A 159 49.82 4.57 -8.19
N SER A 160 50.29 3.43 -7.67
CA SER A 160 49.49 2.64 -6.73
C SER A 160 49.25 3.32 -5.39
N GLU A 161 50.20 4.11 -4.89
CA GLU A 161 50.01 4.89 -3.67
C GLU A 161 48.95 5.97 -3.88
N ASP A 162 48.93 6.61 -5.04
CA ASP A 162 47.91 7.61 -5.39
C ASP A 162 46.53 6.97 -5.63
N ILE A 163 46.48 5.80 -6.28
CA ILE A 163 45.28 4.96 -6.36
C ILE A 163 44.77 4.60 -4.96
N VAL A 164 45.63 4.18 -4.04
CA VAL A 164 45.24 3.79 -2.67
C VAL A 164 44.67 4.99 -1.91
N LYS A 165 45.37 6.14 -1.90
CA LYS A 165 44.90 7.39 -1.27
C LYS A 165 43.51 7.79 -1.79
N ALA A 166 43.37 7.86 -3.12
CA ALA A 166 42.11 8.22 -3.75
C ALA A 166 41.00 7.18 -3.51
N SER A 167 41.34 5.89 -3.46
CA SER A 167 40.38 4.83 -3.10
C SER A 167 39.86 4.99 -1.68
N ASP A 168 40.72 5.33 -0.72
CA ASP A 168 40.32 5.51 0.68
C ASP A 168 39.47 6.79 0.88
N GLU A 169 39.78 7.88 0.18
CA GLU A 169 38.87 9.05 0.09
C GLU A 169 37.48 8.67 -0.46
N ILE A 170 37.45 7.94 -1.58
CA ILE A 170 36.20 7.51 -2.22
C ILE A 170 35.40 6.58 -1.31
N GLN A 171 36.08 5.66 -0.62
CA GLN A 171 35.45 4.70 0.27
C GLN A 171 34.86 5.38 1.52
N MET A 172 35.51 6.42 2.07
CA MET A 172 34.91 7.26 3.12
C MET A 172 33.65 7.99 2.62
N ILE A 173 33.68 8.59 1.43
CA ILE A 173 32.52 9.29 0.83
C ILE A 173 31.36 8.30 0.61
N ALA A 174 31.66 7.12 0.07
CA ALA A 174 30.66 6.09 -0.18
C ALA A 174 30.07 5.54 1.13
N GLN A 175 30.89 5.28 2.15
CA GLN A 175 30.43 4.84 3.48
C GLN A 175 29.57 5.89 4.18
N SER A 176 29.94 7.17 4.10
CA SER A 176 29.14 8.28 4.62
C SER A 176 27.75 8.32 3.98
N LYS A 177 27.65 8.14 2.66
CA LYS A 177 26.36 8.06 1.95
C LYS A 177 25.57 6.79 2.24
N ILE A 178 26.25 5.64 2.40
CA ILE A 178 25.59 4.39 2.82
C ILE A 178 24.92 4.61 4.18
N ALA A 179 25.63 5.17 5.16
CA ALA A 179 25.06 5.49 6.46
C ALA A 179 23.90 6.50 6.37
N GLN A 180 24.04 7.56 5.56
CA GLN A 180 22.97 8.54 5.34
C GLN A 180 21.69 7.89 4.77
N TYR A 181 21.79 7.09 3.72
CA TYR A 181 20.61 6.50 3.07
C TYR A 181 19.97 5.39 3.91
N THR A 182 20.76 4.59 4.65
CA THR A 182 20.21 3.63 5.62
C THR A 182 19.42 4.35 6.71
N ALA A 183 19.97 5.42 7.30
CA ALA A 183 19.27 6.21 8.31
C ALA A 183 18.00 6.91 7.76
N GLU A 184 18.02 7.36 6.50
CA GLU A 184 16.84 7.94 5.85
C GLU A 184 15.73 6.89 5.63
N GLU A 185 16.09 5.66 5.24
CA GLU A 185 15.13 4.56 5.12
C GLU A 185 14.57 4.12 6.49
N GLU A 186 15.40 4.04 7.53
CA GLU A 186 14.97 3.69 8.89
C GLU A 186 14.04 4.76 9.47
N ALA A 187 14.38 6.05 9.30
CA ALA A 187 13.53 7.16 9.71
C ALA A 187 12.19 7.18 8.95
N LYS A 188 12.17 6.85 7.65
CA LYS A 188 10.94 6.72 6.86
C LYS A 188 10.06 5.58 7.36
N LYS A 189 10.64 4.41 7.64
CA LYS A 189 9.90 3.25 8.19
C LYS A 189 9.30 3.58 9.56
N ALA A 190 10.07 4.20 10.46
CA ALA A 190 9.60 4.64 11.76
C ALA A 190 8.47 5.70 11.67
N GLN A 191 8.57 6.66 10.73
CA GLN A 191 7.51 7.64 10.51
C GLN A 191 6.25 7.01 9.91
N GLU A 192 6.38 6.04 9.00
CA GLU A 192 5.24 5.31 8.43
C GLU A 192 4.52 4.46 9.50
N GLU A 193 5.27 3.84 10.41
CA GLU A 193 4.73 3.10 11.56
C GLU A 193 4.03 4.04 12.56
N ALA A 194 4.66 5.17 12.91
CA ALA A 194 4.06 6.20 13.76
C ALA A 194 2.76 6.79 13.17
N ASN A 195 2.74 7.06 11.86
CA ASN A 195 1.55 7.55 11.16
C ASN A 195 0.41 6.52 11.22
N LYS A 196 0.70 5.23 11.01
CA LYS A 196 -0.30 4.15 11.12
C LYS A 196 -0.85 3.99 12.53
N ALA A 197 0.01 4.09 13.55
CA ALA A 197 -0.43 4.07 14.95
C ALA A 197 -1.36 5.25 15.26
N GLN A 198 -1.03 6.45 14.81
CA GLN A 198 -1.90 7.64 14.96
C GLN A 198 -3.22 7.52 14.18
N GLU A 199 -3.21 6.96 12.97
CA GLU A 199 -4.44 6.71 12.20
C GLU A 199 -5.34 5.68 12.89
N GLU A 200 -4.78 4.61 13.45
CA GLU A 200 -5.54 3.60 14.18
C GLU A 200 -6.10 4.14 15.52
N GLU A 201 -5.35 4.98 16.23
CA GLU A 201 -5.79 5.66 17.47
C GLU A 201 -6.89 6.70 17.20
N ALA A 202 -6.72 7.53 16.16
CA ALA A 202 -7.73 8.48 15.70
C ALA A 202 -9.03 7.77 15.26
N LYS A 203 -8.91 6.61 14.61
CA LYS A 203 -10.06 5.80 14.20
C LYS A 203 -10.78 5.16 15.39
N LYS A 204 -10.04 4.66 16.40
CA LYS A 204 -10.61 4.12 17.64
C LYS A 204 -11.36 5.19 18.44
N THR A 205 -10.78 6.38 18.58
CA THR A 205 -11.44 7.50 19.28
C THR A 205 -12.69 7.99 18.56
N GLN A 206 -12.66 8.13 17.22
CA GLN A 206 -13.87 8.42 16.43
C GLN A 206 -14.94 7.33 16.56
N GLU A 207 -14.56 6.04 16.59
CA GLU A 207 -15.53 4.94 16.75
C GLU A 207 -16.14 4.91 18.17
N GLU A 208 -15.37 5.24 19.21
CA GLU A 208 -15.87 5.34 20.58
C GLU A 208 -16.78 6.57 20.78
N GLU A 209 -16.42 7.71 20.22
CA GLU A 209 -17.21 8.94 20.26
C GLU A 209 -18.52 8.79 19.48
N ALA A 210 -18.48 8.17 18.29
CA ALA A 210 -19.67 7.83 17.52
C ALA A 210 -20.59 6.83 18.27
N LYS A 211 -20.03 5.86 19.00
CA LYS A 211 -20.81 4.96 19.86
C LYS A 211 -21.48 5.69 21.02
N LYS A 212 -20.77 6.59 21.71
CA LYS A 212 -21.34 7.42 22.78
C LYS A 212 -22.48 8.29 22.27
N ALA A 213 -22.28 9.01 21.16
CA ALA A 213 -23.32 9.81 20.51
C ALA A 213 -24.54 8.97 20.09
N GLN A 214 -24.32 7.74 19.58
CA GLN A 214 -25.41 6.83 19.21
C GLN A 214 -26.16 6.26 20.44
N GLU A 215 -25.48 6.02 21.56
CA GLU A 215 -26.10 5.58 22.82
C GLU A 215 -26.90 6.72 23.49
N GLU A 216 -26.37 7.94 23.48
CA GLU A 216 -27.03 9.15 23.98
C GLU A 216 -28.26 9.50 23.13
N ALA A 217 -28.15 9.43 21.80
CA ALA A 217 -29.29 9.58 20.90
C ALA A 217 -30.37 8.52 21.13
N LYS A 218 -30.00 7.26 21.44
CA LYS A 218 -30.97 6.21 21.83
C LYS A 218 -31.68 6.54 23.14
N LYS A 219 -30.96 7.01 24.17
CA LYS A 219 -31.53 7.42 25.46
C LYS A 219 -32.54 8.56 25.28
N ALA A 220 -32.17 9.60 24.53
CA ALA A 220 -33.06 10.70 24.19
C ALA A 220 -34.31 10.23 23.42
N GLN A 221 -34.17 9.27 22.51
CA GLN A 221 -35.30 8.72 21.75
C GLN A 221 -36.22 7.83 22.61
N GLU A 222 -35.68 7.11 23.61
CA GLU A 222 -36.47 6.33 24.57
C GLU A 222 -37.18 7.23 25.59
N GLU A 223 -36.55 8.31 26.03
CA GLU A 223 -37.12 9.32 26.92
C GLU A 223 -38.22 10.13 26.23
N ALA A 224 -38.01 10.54 24.97
CA ALA A 224 -39.06 11.16 24.15
C ALA A 224 -40.26 10.23 23.93
N LYS A 225 -40.04 8.92 23.75
CA LYS A 225 -41.13 7.92 23.71
C LYS A 225 -41.90 7.84 25.03
N LYS A 226 -41.21 7.83 26.18
CA LYS A 226 -41.85 7.81 27.50
C LYS A 226 -42.66 9.09 27.75
N ALA A 227 -42.16 10.24 27.33
CA ALA A 227 -42.90 11.51 27.38
C ALA A 227 -44.18 11.44 26.53
N GLN A 228 -44.11 10.97 25.28
CA GLN A 228 -45.29 10.80 24.43
C GLN A 228 -46.29 9.76 24.98
N GLU A 229 -45.81 8.67 25.59
CA GLU A 229 -46.68 7.64 26.19
C GLU A 229 -47.34 8.12 27.50
N GLU A 230 -46.67 8.97 28.27
CA GLU A 230 -47.27 9.62 29.47
C GLU A 230 -48.25 10.74 29.09
N GLU A 231 -47.93 11.53 28.05
CA GLU A 231 -48.83 12.55 27.50
C GLU A 231 -50.10 11.90 26.92
N ALA A 232 -49.97 10.86 26.09
CA ALA A 232 -51.10 10.11 25.57
C ALA A 232 -51.98 9.49 26.68
N LYS A 233 -51.38 9.00 27.76
CA LYS A 233 -52.12 8.54 28.95
C LYS A 233 -52.87 9.68 29.64
N LYS A 234 -52.25 10.86 29.80
CA LYS A 234 -52.91 12.05 30.37
C LYS A 234 -54.08 12.50 29.50
N THR A 235 -53.94 12.51 28.17
CA THR A 235 -55.05 12.84 27.24
C THR A 235 -56.19 11.84 27.37
N GLN A 236 -55.90 10.53 27.38
CA GLN A 236 -56.93 9.49 27.57
C GLN A 236 -57.61 9.57 28.94
N GLU A 237 -56.87 9.89 30.01
CA GLU A 237 -57.46 10.05 31.34
C GLU A 237 -58.32 11.33 31.44
N GLU A 238 -57.97 12.41 30.74
CA GLU A 238 -58.78 13.62 30.67
C GLU A 238 -60.05 13.42 29.82
N GLU A 239 -59.97 12.71 28.69
CA GLU A 239 -61.16 12.28 27.92
C GLU A 239 -62.06 11.35 28.75
N ALA A 240 -61.48 10.38 29.47
CA ALA A 240 -62.25 9.51 30.36
C ALA A 240 -62.94 10.28 31.51
N LYS A 241 -62.30 11.32 32.04
CA LYS A 241 -62.91 12.22 33.05
C LYS A 241 -64.04 13.06 32.44
N LYS A 242 -63.86 13.61 31.24
CA LYS A 242 -64.94 14.34 30.51
C LYS A 242 -66.12 13.43 30.22
N ALA A 243 -65.89 12.19 29.76
CA ALA A 243 -66.93 11.19 29.56
C ALA A 243 -67.67 10.80 30.85
N GLN A 244 -66.98 10.71 32.00
CA GLN A 244 -67.64 10.52 33.30
C GLN A 244 -68.47 11.74 33.75
N GLU A 245 -68.02 12.96 33.48
CA GLU A 245 -68.75 14.17 33.84
C GLU A 245 -69.99 14.37 32.95
N GLU A 246 -69.90 14.03 31.67
CA GLU A 246 -71.03 14.00 30.74
C GLU A 246 -72.05 12.93 31.12
N ALA A 247 -71.60 11.70 31.45
CA ALA A 247 -72.48 10.64 31.96
C ALA A 247 -73.20 11.02 33.26
N LYS A 248 -72.55 11.79 34.15
CA LYS A 248 -73.21 12.35 35.35
C LYS A 248 -74.30 13.35 35.02
N LYS A 249 -74.07 14.24 34.05
CA LYS A 249 -75.11 15.19 33.59
C LYS A 249 -76.33 14.46 33.00
N THR A 250 -76.12 13.39 32.23
CA THR A 250 -77.22 12.58 31.69
C THR A 250 -78.09 11.96 32.80
N GLN A 251 -77.47 11.43 33.87
CA GLN A 251 -78.21 10.92 35.03
C GLN A 251 -78.98 12.01 35.80
N GLU A 252 -78.44 13.25 35.85
CA GLU A 252 -79.11 14.38 36.50
C GLU A 252 -80.29 14.94 35.67
N GLU A 253 -80.30 14.75 34.34
CA GLU A 253 -81.49 15.00 33.50
C GLU A 253 -82.56 13.92 33.63
N GLU A 254 -82.20 12.63 33.65
CA GLU A 254 -83.18 11.54 33.84
C GLU A 254 -83.88 11.65 35.21
N ALA A 255 -83.14 12.03 36.26
CA ALA A 255 -83.70 12.29 37.59
C ALA A 255 -84.74 13.43 37.60
N LYS A 256 -84.61 14.43 36.72
CA LYS A 256 -85.60 15.52 36.56
C LYS A 256 -86.83 15.10 35.77
N LYS A 257 -86.67 14.36 34.66
CA LYS A 257 -87.81 13.84 33.87
C LYS A 257 -88.74 12.96 34.71
N ALA A 258 -88.16 12.08 35.53
CA ALA A 258 -88.93 11.23 36.46
C ALA A 258 -89.77 12.00 37.49
N GLN A 259 -89.55 13.31 37.66
CA GLN A 259 -90.32 14.18 38.55
C GLN A 259 -91.39 15.02 37.82
N GLU A 260 -91.29 15.21 36.49
CA GLU A 260 -92.33 15.87 35.68
C GLU A 260 -93.49 14.93 35.33
N ASP A 261 -93.23 13.67 34.99
CA ASP A 261 -94.27 12.72 34.58
C ASP A 261 -95.37 12.53 35.66
N LYS A 262 -95.02 12.67 36.94
CA LYS A 262 -95.99 12.60 38.06
C LYS A 262 -96.90 13.83 38.18
N LYS A 263 -96.67 14.92 37.44
CA LYS A 263 -97.62 16.05 37.32
C LYS A 263 -98.49 15.98 36.05
N ALA A 264 -98.10 15.17 35.07
CA ALA A 264 -98.83 15.07 33.79
C ALA A 264 -100.12 14.25 33.88
N GLU A 265 -100.23 13.32 34.85
CA GLU A 265 -101.37 12.42 34.97
C GLU A 265 -102.61 13.08 35.61
N GLU A 266 -102.41 13.95 36.61
CA GLU A 266 -103.50 14.62 37.33
C GLU A 266 -104.24 15.65 36.45
N ALA A 267 -103.51 16.29 35.52
CA ALA A 267 -104.06 17.26 34.56
C ALA A 267 -105.01 16.64 33.53
N LYS A 268 -104.88 15.34 33.20
CA LYS A 268 -105.70 14.70 32.15
C LYS A 268 -107.15 14.44 32.59
N LYS A 269 -107.39 14.11 33.86
CA LYS A 269 -108.76 13.83 34.36
C LYS A 269 -109.66 15.07 34.36
N ALA A 270 -109.10 16.27 34.50
CA ALA A 270 -109.86 17.52 34.48
C ALA A 270 -110.35 17.95 33.08
N GLN A 271 -109.76 17.42 31.99
CA GLN A 271 -110.02 17.90 30.63
C GLN A 271 -111.02 17.05 29.83
N GLU A 272 -111.46 15.92 30.38
CA GLU A 272 -112.31 14.95 29.66
C GLU A 272 -113.82 15.20 29.89
N GLU A 273 -114.24 15.48 31.12
CA GLU A 273 -115.67 15.68 31.43
C GLU A 273 -116.20 17.05 30.98
N ALA A 274 -115.35 18.08 30.92
CA ALA A 274 -115.69 19.40 30.37
C ALA A 274 -116.09 19.36 28.88
N LYS A 275 -115.68 18.32 28.13
CA LYS A 275 -116.04 18.17 26.70
C LYS A 275 -117.47 17.66 26.48
N LYS A 276 -118.00 16.84 27.40
CA LYS A 276 -119.37 16.28 27.28
C LYS A 276 -120.46 17.35 27.22
N ALA A 277 -120.25 18.50 27.86
CA ALA A 277 -121.22 19.60 27.88
C ALA A 277 -121.26 20.45 26.58
N GLN A 278 -120.41 20.16 25.58
CA GLN A 278 -120.24 21.01 24.39
C GLN A 278 -120.64 20.35 23.06
N GLU A 279 -120.81 19.02 23.00
CA GLU A 279 -121.28 18.33 21.80
C GLU A 279 -122.81 18.45 21.63
N ASP A 280 -123.58 18.35 22.72
CA ASP A 280 -125.05 18.44 22.72
C ASP A 280 -125.60 19.74 22.13
N LYS A 281 -124.83 20.83 22.12
CA LYS A 281 -125.23 22.13 21.55
C LYS A 281 -124.88 22.34 20.07
N LYS A 282 -124.09 21.45 19.45
CA LYS A 282 -123.80 21.52 18.00
C LYS A 282 -124.66 20.57 17.15
N ALA A 283 -125.33 19.60 17.77
CA ALA A 283 -126.20 18.66 17.09
C ALA A 283 -127.56 19.27 16.64
N GLU A 284 -128.00 20.38 17.25
CA GLU A 284 -129.33 20.96 16.99
C GLU A 284 -129.35 21.95 15.82
N GLU A 285 -128.38 22.86 15.71
CA GLU A 285 -128.29 23.82 14.59
C GLU A 285 -128.10 23.12 13.24
N ALA A 286 -127.31 22.04 13.21
CA ALA A 286 -127.06 21.24 12.01
C ALA A 286 -128.33 20.64 11.38
N LYS A 287 -129.36 20.35 12.18
CA LYS A 287 -130.61 19.76 11.67
C LYS A 287 -131.51 20.75 10.92
N LYS A 288 -131.51 22.03 11.30
CA LYS A 288 -132.37 23.05 10.64
C LYS A 288 -131.85 23.44 9.25
N ALA A 289 -130.54 23.50 9.05
CA ALA A 289 -129.95 23.79 7.75
C ALA A 289 -130.16 22.67 6.69
N GLN A 290 -130.40 21.44 7.12
CA GLN A 290 -130.52 20.28 6.22
C GLN A 290 -131.98 19.96 5.80
N GLU A 291 -132.98 20.56 6.44
CA GLU A 291 -134.38 20.41 6.04
C GLU A 291 -134.73 21.31 4.84
N GLU A 292 -134.12 22.50 4.76
CA GLU A 292 -134.35 23.47 3.68
C GLU A 292 -133.68 23.06 2.36
N THR A 293 -132.51 22.40 2.41
CA THR A 293 -131.79 21.90 1.22
C THR A 293 -132.44 20.69 0.57
N ASN A 294 -133.16 19.84 1.33
CA ASN A 294 -133.79 18.64 0.77
C ASN A 294 -134.99 18.98 -0.15
N LYS A 295 -135.74 20.05 0.12
CA LYS A 295 -136.84 20.49 -0.76
C LYS A 295 -136.38 20.95 -2.15
N ALA A 296 -135.15 21.46 -2.27
CA ALA A 296 -134.58 21.89 -3.55
C ALA A 296 -134.04 20.73 -4.42
N GLN A 297 -133.78 19.54 -3.83
CA GLN A 297 -133.21 18.41 -4.57
C GLN A 297 -134.24 17.44 -5.15
N GLU A 298 -135.51 17.55 -4.77
CA GLU A 298 -136.57 16.64 -5.25
C GLU A 298 -137.06 16.98 -6.67
N GLU A 299 -137.06 18.27 -7.07
CA GLU A 299 -137.42 18.67 -8.44
C GLU A 299 -136.35 18.27 -9.48
N ALA A 300 -135.06 18.35 -9.11
CA ALA A 300 -133.96 18.08 -10.05
C ALA A 300 -133.82 16.59 -10.45
N LYS A 301 -134.34 15.65 -9.65
CA LYS A 301 -134.13 14.20 -9.85
C LYS A 301 -135.22 13.48 -10.64
N LYS A 302 -136.11 14.23 -11.31
CA LYS A 302 -137.11 13.68 -12.26
C LYS A 302 -136.70 13.77 -13.74
N ALA A 303 -135.51 14.33 -14.06
CA ALA A 303 -135.20 14.78 -15.41
C ALA A 303 -134.26 13.87 -16.24
N GLU A 304 -133.36 13.08 -15.64
CA GLU A 304 -132.22 12.53 -16.40
C GLU A 304 -131.85 11.06 -16.09
N GLU A 305 -132.71 10.14 -16.53
CA GLU A 305 -132.29 8.79 -16.89
C GLU A 305 -131.42 8.83 -18.17
N ALA A 306 -130.09 8.94 -18.07
CA ALA A 306 -129.23 8.87 -19.25
C ALA A 306 -127.82 8.25 -19.04
N LYS A 307 -127.69 6.97 -19.44
CA LYS A 307 -126.47 6.32 -19.97
C LYS A 307 -125.34 5.99 -18.96
N LYS A 308 -124.30 5.29 -19.48
CA LYS A 308 -123.56 4.20 -18.81
C LYS A 308 -122.21 3.93 -19.54
N THR A 309 -121.34 3.07 -18.97
CA THR A 309 -120.06 2.51 -19.55
C THR A 309 -118.87 3.50 -19.68
N GLU A 310 -117.57 3.15 -19.51
CA GLU A 310 -116.90 1.87 -19.12
C GLU A 310 -115.48 2.01 -18.45
N ASN A 311 -114.88 0.84 -18.14
CA ASN A 311 -113.61 0.45 -17.45
C ASN A 311 -112.24 0.90 -18.09
N LYS A 312 -110.99 0.73 -17.57
CA LYS A 312 -110.33 0.06 -16.38
C LYS A 312 -108.78 0.36 -16.19
N VAL A 313 -108.21 0.24 -14.94
CA VAL A 313 -106.91 -0.43 -14.50
C VAL A 313 -105.49 0.08 -14.98
N THR A 314 -104.31 0.07 -14.27
CA THR A 314 -103.81 -0.13 -12.86
C THR A 314 -102.28 0.21 -12.65
N GLU A 315 -101.88 0.66 -11.43
CA GLU A 315 -100.73 0.26 -10.52
C GLU A 315 -99.24 0.07 -11.00
N SER A 316 -98.17 -0.17 -10.18
CA SER A 316 -97.62 0.29 -8.84
C SER A 316 -96.25 -0.48 -8.55
N LYS A 317 -95.37 -0.36 -7.51
CA LYS A 317 -95.04 0.53 -6.34
C LYS A 317 -93.69 0.08 -5.65
N VAL A 318 -93.02 0.96 -4.85
CA VAL A 318 -92.13 0.67 -3.64
C VAL A 318 -90.75 -0.05 -3.85
N ASN A 319 -89.57 0.43 -3.39
CA ASN A 319 -88.87 0.51 -2.06
C ASN A 319 -88.27 -0.86 -1.54
N THR A 320 -87.23 -1.04 -0.69
CA THR A 320 -86.69 -0.32 0.51
C THR A 320 -85.16 -0.59 0.80
N ASN A 321 -84.61 -0.04 1.92
CA ASN A 321 -83.21 -0.13 2.46
C ASN A 321 -83.13 -1.17 3.66
N PRO A 322 -82.17 -1.28 4.66
CA PRO A 322 -80.89 -0.56 4.97
C PRO A 322 -79.67 -1.32 5.67
N SER A 323 -78.49 -0.67 5.73
CA SER A 323 -77.48 -0.64 6.84
C SER A 323 -76.41 -1.76 7.14
N SER A 324 -75.27 -1.32 7.75
CA SER A 324 -74.15 -2.05 8.43
C SER A 324 -73.17 -2.90 7.58
N GLY A 325 -71.91 -3.21 7.97
CA GLY A 325 -71.02 -2.60 8.99
C GLY A 325 -69.89 -3.49 9.57
N LYS A 326 -68.64 -2.95 9.69
CA LYS A 326 -67.53 -3.34 10.63
C LYS A 326 -66.55 -4.51 10.24
N VAL A 327 -65.31 -4.44 10.78
CA VAL A 327 -64.25 -5.50 11.00
C VAL A 327 -63.24 -5.92 9.87
N ILE A 328 -62.01 -5.37 9.97
CA ILE A 328 -60.65 -6.02 10.09
C ILE A 328 -60.29 -7.35 9.36
N GLN A 329 -59.24 -7.26 8.52
CA GLN A 329 -58.10 -8.17 8.16
C GLN A 329 -58.21 -9.71 7.88
N PHE A 330 -57.19 -10.14 7.10
CA PHE A 330 -56.49 -11.45 7.02
C PHE A 330 -56.89 -12.49 5.95
N VAL A 331 -55.87 -13.31 5.60
CA VAL A 331 -55.79 -14.45 4.64
C VAL A 331 -55.77 -14.02 3.14
N LEU A 332 -54.68 -14.15 2.36
CA LEU A 332 -53.89 -15.31 1.84
C LEU A 332 -54.48 -16.06 0.61
N ALA A 333 -54.04 -15.67 -0.60
CA ALA A 333 -53.78 -16.52 -1.78
C ALA A 333 -53.10 -15.66 -2.88
N PHE A 334 -51.98 -16.00 -3.56
CA PHE A 334 -51.58 -17.17 -4.38
C PHE A 334 -52.01 -17.14 -5.87
N THR A 335 -51.29 -16.34 -6.68
CA THR A 335 -51.02 -16.48 -8.14
C THR A 335 -49.94 -15.45 -8.48
N ALA A 336 -48.66 -15.73 -8.81
CA ALA A 336 -47.97 -16.85 -9.44
C ALA A 336 -48.18 -16.96 -10.96
N ILE A 337 -47.05 -17.05 -11.71
CA ILE A 337 -46.91 -17.51 -13.11
C ILE A 337 -47.42 -16.49 -14.18
N LEU A 338 -46.73 -16.19 -15.29
CA LEU A 338 -45.52 -16.75 -15.94
C LEU A 338 -44.61 -15.63 -16.53
N LEU A 339 -43.42 -16.03 -17.01
CA LEU A 339 -42.47 -15.25 -17.83
C LEU A 339 -43.14 -14.76 -19.16
N GLY A 340 -42.62 -13.77 -19.90
CA GLY A 340 -41.31 -13.10 -19.84
C GLY A 340 -40.44 -13.44 -21.07
N PHE A 341 -39.81 -12.42 -21.66
CA PHE A 341 -38.87 -12.48 -22.78
C PHE A 341 -37.94 -11.26 -22.75
#